data_AF-A0A1C4ZB51-F1
#
_entry.id   AF-A0A1C4ZB51-F1
#
_cell.length_a   1.000
_cell.length_b   1.000
_cell.length_c   1.000
_cell.angle_alpha   90.00
_cell.angle_beta   90.00
_cell.angle_gamma   90.00
#
_symmetry.space_group_name_H-M   'P 1'
#
loop_
_entity.id
_entity.type
_entity.pdbx_description
1 polymer ?
#
loop_
_entity_poly.entity_id
_entity_poly.type
_entity_poly.pdbx_seq_one_letter_code
_entity_poly.pdbx_strand_id
1 'polypeptide(L)'
;MVKPQVSATVRGVPEWSCGCCGRWRVSLELIRGRYRYRLVHRYRPEQGGGVNVIGEVASVAELEDLLRRYAPVGLADLREAA
;
A
#
# COMPACT_ATOMS: atom_id res chain seq x y z
N MET A 1 -5.28 20.48 -13.19
CA MET A 1 -3.92 20.45 -12.60
C MET A 1 -3.69 19.08 -12.00
N VAL A 2 -3.29 18.12 -12.84
CA VAL A 2 -3.06 16.72 -12.43
C VAL A 2 -1.70 16.67 -11.74
N LYS A 3 -1.70 16.48 -10.41
CA LYS A 3 -0.48 16.19 -9.66
C LYS A 3 0.12 14.90 -10.21
N PRO A 4 1.42 14.84 -10.47
CA PRO A 4 2.04 13.71 -11.13
C PRO A 4 1.85 12.45 -10.26
N GLN A 5 1.29 11.40 -10.87
CA GLN A 5 1.39 10.07 -10.32
C GLN A 5 2.87 9.70 -10.35
N VAL A 6 3.47 9.61 -9.17
CA VAL A 6 4.75 8.93 -9.00
C VAL A 6 4.48 7.45 -9.21
N SER A 7 4.32 7.03 -10.46
CA SER A 7 4.64 5.67 -10.90
C SER A 7 6.16 5.55 -10.93
N ALA A 8 6.78 5.64 -9.76
CA ALA A 8 8.10 5.09 -9.59
C ALA A 8 7.88 3.62 -9.28
N THR A 9 7.84 2.78 -10.31
CA THR A 9 8.19 1.38 -10.14
C THR A 9 9.66 1.36 -9.75
N VAL A 10 9.94 1.63 -8.46
CA VAL A 10 11.27 1.49 -7.89
C VAL A 10 11.55 -0.01 -7.93
N ARG A 11 12.33 -0.46 -8.91
CA ARG A 11 12.88 -1.81 -8.95
C ARG A 11 13.60 -2.05 -7.61
N GLY A 12 13.00 -2.85 -6.73
CA GLY A 12 13.58 -3.29 -5.47
C GLY A 12 12.84 -2.89 -4.19
N VAL A 13 11.71 -2.19 -4.24
CA VAL A 13 10.87 -1.96 -3.05
C VAL A 13 9.88 -3.12 -2.93
N PRO A 14 9.93 -3.95 -1.86
CA PRO A 14 8.94 -4.98 -1.64
C PRO A 14 7.53 -4.38 -1.59
N GLU A 15 6.64 -4.89 -2.44
CA GLU A 15 5.23 -4.53 -2.49
C GLU A 15 4.39 -5.79 -2.26
N TRP A 16 3.35 -5.65 -1.44
CA TRP A 16 2.30 -6.65 -1.29
C TRP A 16 0.98 -6.05 -1.74
N SER A 17 0.13 -6.87 -2.34
CA SER A 17 -1.22 -6.51 -2.73
C SER A 17 -2.22 -7.52 -2.19
N CYS A 18 -3.46 -7.09 -1.90
CA CYS A 18 -4.46 -8.05 -1.45
C CYS A 18 -4.80 -9.06 -2.56
N GLY A 19 -4.80 -10.35 -2.22
CA GLY A 19 -5.07 -11.43 -3.17
C GLY A 19 -6.51 -11.45 -3.70
N CYS A 20 -7.44 -10.75 -3.05
CA CYS A 20 -8.86 -10.74 -3.43
C CYS A 20 -9.18 -9.79 -4.60
N CYS A 21 -8.50 -8.65 -4.70
CA CYS A 21 -8.80 -7.66 -5.76
C CYS A 21 -7.64 -6.74 -6.13
N GLY A 22 -6.47 -6.87 -5.48
CA GLY A 22 -5.29 -6.03 -5.72
C GLY A 22 -5.46 -4.54 -5.45
N ARG A 23 -6.58 -4.13 -4.83
CA ARG A 23 -6.90 -2.72 -4.54
C ARG A 23 -6.13 -2.18 -3.35
N TRP A 24 -5.92 -3.00 -2.34
CA TRP A 24 -5.11 -2.66 -1.18
C TRP A 24 -3.68 -3.07 -1.46
N ARG A 25 -2.74 -2.14 -1.30
CA ARG A 25 -1.31 -2.41 -1.48
C ARG A 25 -0.52 -1.86 -0.30
N VAL A 26 0.53 -2.58 0.04
CA VAL A 26 1.51 -2.21 1.06
C VAL A 26 2.87 -2.16 0.41
N SER A 27 3.57 -1.04 0.50
CA SER A 27 4.97 -0.94 0.10
C SER A 27 5.87 -0.80 1.33
N LEU A 28 7.06 -1.42 1.30
CA LEU A 28 8.08 -1.27 2.33
C LEU A 28 9.19 -0.33 1.87
N GLU A 29 9.09 0.93 2.26
CA GLU A 29 10.04 1.97 1.85
C GLU A 29 11.14 2.16 2.92
N LEU A 30 12.41 2.26 2.50
CA LEU A 30 13.52 2.61 3.38
C LEU A 30 13.77 4.12 3.34
N ILE A 31 13.33 4.84 4.37
CA ILE A 31 13.41 6.30 4.45
C ILE A 31 14.43 6.67 5.52
N ARG A 32 15.55 7.29 5.13
CA ARG A 32 16.63 7.74 6.04
C ARG A 32 17.09 6.65 7.02
N GLY A 33 17.26 5.42 6.52
CA GLY A 33 17.70 4.26 7.33
C GLY A 33 16.62 3.64 8.21
N ARG A 34 15.35 4.01 8.04
CA ARG A 34 14.21 3.41 8.75
C ARG A 34 13.21 2.83 7.77
N TYR A 35 12.84 1.58 7.99
CA TYR A 35 11.77 0.92 7.23
C TYR A 35 10.41 1.51 7.59
N ARG A 36 9.58 1.77 6.58
CA ARG A 36 8.20 2.19 6.74
C ARG A 36 7.29 1.37 5.83
N TYR A 37 6.22 0.87 6.41
CA TYR A 37 5.12 0.26 5.67
C TYR A 37 4.13 1.34 5.29
N ARG A 38 3.80 1.42 4.01
CA ARG A 38 2.84 2.39 3.49
C ARG A 38 1.64 1.66 2.91
N LEU A 39 0.48 1.89 3.52
CA LEU A 39 -0.79 1.33 3.05
C LEU A 39 -1.44 2.30 2.06
N VAL A 40 -1.75 1.79 0.88
CA VAL A 40 -2.48 2.54 -0.15
C VAL A 40 -3.72 1.79 -0.62
N HIS A 41 -4.75 2.55 -0.98
CA HIS A 41 -5.95 2.05 -1.62
C HIS A 41 -6.04 2.57 -3.05
N ARG A 42 -6.14 1.65 -4.00
CA ARG A 42 -6.33 1.95 -5.43
C ARG A 42 -7.81 1.92 -5.77
N TYR A 43 -8.32 3.05 -6.23
CA TYR A 43 -9.68 3.16 -6.74
C TYR A 43 -9.78 2.56 -8.15
N ARG A 44 -10.96 2.03 -8.48
CA ARG A 44 -11.20 1.52 -9.83
C ARG A 44 -11.17 2.66 -10.86
N PRO A 45 -10.84 2.37 -12.13
CA PRO A 45 -10.89 3.36 -13.20
C PRO A 45 -12.25 4.06 -13.29
N GLU A 46 -13.35 3.32 -13.08
CA GLU A 46 -14.72 3.87 -13.08
C GLU A 46 -14.97 4.90 -11.97
N GLN A 47 -14.16 4.87 -10.90
CA GLN A 47 -14.22 5.83 -9.78
C GLN A 47 -13.26 7.02 -9.98
N GLY A 48 -12.84 7.27 -11.23
CA GLY A 48 -11.87 8.30 -11.58
C GLY A 48 -10.42 7.81 -11.58
N GLY A 49 -10.18 6.57 -11.15
CA GLY A 49 -8.84 6.02 -10.95
C GLY A 49 -8.03 6.79 -9.91
N GLY A 50 -6.96 6.18 -9.40
CA GLY A 50 -6.04 6.84 -8.48
C GLY A 50 -5.65 5.98 -7.31
N VAL A 51 -4.71 6.53 -6.53
CA VAL A 51 -4.13 5.91 -5.36
C VAL A 51 -4.28 6.88 -4.20
N ASN A 52 -4.90 6.41 -3.12
CA ASN A 52 -4.98 7.14 -1.87
C ASN A 52 -4.05 6.50 -0.83
N VAL A 53 -3.26 7.32 -0.16
CA VAL A 53 -2.42 6.86 0.96
C VAL A 53 -3.29 6.86 2.21
N ILE A 54 -3.40 5.72 2.85
CA ILE A 54 -4.22 5.54 4.06
C ILE A 54 -3.39 5.81 5.30
N GLY A 55 -2.14 5.37 5.31
CA GLY A 55 -1.22 5.63 6.40
C GLY A 55 0.16 5.03 6.18
N GLU A 56 1.10 5.49 7.00
CA GLU A 56 2.49 5.04 7.03
C GLU A 56 2.87 4.67 8.47
N VAL A 57 3.40 3.46 8.67
CA VAL A 57 3.71 2.91 9.98
C VAL A 57 5.11 2.28 9.99
N ALA A 58 5.71 2.12 11.17
CA ALA A 58 7.09 1.68 11.29
C ALA A 58 7.24 0.20 11.65
N SER A 59 6.13 -0.49 11.95
CA SER A 59 6.12 -1.89 12.37
C SER A 59 4.99 -2.69 11.75
N VAL A 60 5.14 -4.02 11.75
CA VAL A 60 4.11 -4.95 11.27
C VAL A 60 2.86 -4.93 12.16
N ALA A 61 3.02 -4.79 13.48
CA ALA A 61 1.89 -4.70 14.41
C ALA A 61 1.04 -3.45 14.15
N GLU A 62 1.67 -2.29 13.95
CA GLU A 62 0.96 -1.07 13.58
C GLU A 62 0.30 -1.18 12.20
N LEU A 63 0.92 -1.92 11.26
CA LEU A 63 0.32 -2.20 9.96
C LEU A 63 -0.94 -3.05 10.09
N GLU A 64 -0.91 -4.09 10.92
CA GLU A 64 -2.08 -4.91 11.20
C GLU A 64 -3.22 -4.09 11.81
N ASP A 65 -2.91 -3.22 12.76
CA ASP A 65 -3.88 -2.28 13.35
C ASP A 65 -4.43 -1.30 12.31
N LEU A 66 -3.59 -0.77 11.44
CA LEU A 66 -3.99 0.14 10.37
C LEU A 66 -4.94 -0.56 9.38
N LEU A 67 -4.59 -1.78 8.98
CA LEU A 67 -5.41 -2.63 8.13
C LEU A 67 -6.77 -2.90 8.77
N ARG A 68 -6.79 -3.34 10.03
CA ARG A 68 -8.04 -3.61 10.78
C ARG A 68 -8.96 -2.40 10.88
N ARG A 69 -8.40 -1.18 10.93
CA ARG A 69 -9.18 0.06 11.06
C ARG A 69 -9.75 0.55 9.73
N TYR A 70 -8.99 0.43 8.64
CA TYR A 70 -9.31 1.13 7.39
C TYR A 70 -9.55 0.21 6.20
N ALA A 71 -9.12 -1.05 6.28
CA ALA A 71 -9.18 -2.01 5.19
C ALA A 71 -10.02 -3.24 5.56
N PRO A 72 -10.75 -3.84 4.61
CA PRO A 72 -11.45 -5.10 4.81
C PRO A 72 -10.51 -6.32 4.61
N VAL A 73 -9.20 -6.16 4.79
CA VAL A 73 -8.18 -7.20 4.59
C VAL A 73 -7.17 -7.17 5.72
N GLY A 74 -6.63 -8.33 6.08
CA GLY A 74 -5.55 -8.49 7.06
C GLY A 74 -4.21 -8.84 6.40
N LEU A 75 -3.17 -9.01 7.23
CA LEU A 75 -1.84 -9.41 6.76
C LEU A 75 -1.85 -10.73 5.97
N ALA A 76 -2.68 -11.68 6.38
CA ALA A 76 -2.81 -12.99 5.73
C ALA A 76 -3.39 -12.91 4.30
N ASP A 77 -4.10 -11.84 3.98
CA ASP A 77 -4.70 -11.62 2.67
C ASP A 77 -3.74 -10.95 1.68
N LEU A 78 -2.60 -10.45 2.18
CA LEU A 78 -1.58 -9.79 1.37
C LEU A 78 -0.66 -10.82 0.71
N ARG A 79 -0.38 -10.61 -0.57
CA ARG A 79 0.51 -11.43 -1.40
C ARG A 79 1.54 -10.54 -2.06
N GLU A 80 2.77 -11.02 -2.17
CA GLU A 80 3.82 -10.30 -2.89
C GLU A 80 3.35 -9.95 -4.31
N ALA A 81 3.49 -8.68 -4.67
CA ALA A 81 3.19 -8.20 -6.01
C ALA A 81 4.41 -8.54 -6.90
N ALA A 82 4.18 -9.45 -7.85
CA ALA A 82 5.18 -9.91 -8.82
C ALA A 82 5.56 -8.84 -9.86
#